data_AF-A0A2V8R3X7-F1
#
_entry.id   AF-A0A2V8R3X7-F1
#
_cell.length_a   1.000
_cell.length_b   1.000
_cell.length_c   1.000
_cell.angle_alpha   90.00
_cell.angle_beta   90.00
_cell.angle_gamma   90.00
#
_symmetry.space_group_name_H-M   'P 1'
#
loop_
_entity.id
_entity.type
_entity.pdbx_description
1 polymer ?
#
loop_
_entity_poly.entity_id
_entity_poly.type
_entity_poly.pdbx_seq_one_letter_code
_entity_poly.pdbx_strand_id
1 'polypeptide(L)'
;MKLRMPEMPPATLLSALEGYNLLPAIVFMPTRRRCDKAASEAALARPAASDQRREARREFMRSFVEQHPEVRGHRHWDTIVRGAVASHHAGHIPAWKLVIERLMSAGLLDAIFATA
;
A
#
# COMPACT_ATOMS: atom_id res chain seq x y z
N MET A 1 -9.98 3.75 -33.25
CA MET A 1 -9.56 4.71 -32.21
C MET A 1 -9.54 3.99 -30.87
N LYS A 2 -8.39 3.77 -30.21
CA LYS A 2 -8.39 3.16 -28.87
C LYS A 2 -8.98 4.20 -27.91
N LEU A 3 -10.18 3.94 -27.39
CA LEU A 3 -10.73 4.69 -26.27
C LEU A 3 -9.76 4.58 -25.10
N ARG A 4 -9.00 5.64 -24.84
CA ARG A 4 -8.29 5.79 -23.57
C ARG A 4 -9.34 6.18 -22.56
N MET A 5 -9.74 5.24 -21.71
CA MET A 5 -10.45 5.60 -20.50
C MET A 5 -9.57 6.59 -19.72
N PRO A 6 -10.14 7.69 -19.19
CA PRO A 6 -9.38 8.60 -18.35
C PRO A 6 -8.78 7.79 -17.18
N GLU A 7 -7.47 7.90 -17.00
CA GLU A 7 -6.76 7.22 -15.92
C GLU A 7 -7.13 7.92 -14.61
N MET A 8 -7.89 7.25 -13.75
CA MET A 8 -8.23 7.80 -12.43
C MET A 8 -6.97 7.77 -11.54
N PRO A 9 -6.54 8.90 -10.98
CA PRO A 9 -5.40 8.93 -10.07
C PRO A 9 -5.64 8.01 -8.86
N PRO A 10 -4.63 7.28 -8.37
CA PRO A 10 -4.77 6.36 -7.24
C PRO A 10 -5.43 7.00 -6.00
N ALA A 11 -5.04 8.22 -5.64
CA ALA A 11 -5.62 8.92 -4.49
C ALA A 11 -7.11 9.26 -4.68
N THR A 12 -7.51 9.63 -5.91
CA THR A 12 -8.92 9.90 -6.26
C THR A 12 -9.75 8.62 -6.15
N LEU A 13 -9.22 7.48 -6.64
CA LEU A 13 -9.87 6.18 -6.50
C LEU A 13 -10.07 5.82 -5.03
N LEU A 14 -9.03 5.93 -4.21
CA LEU A 14 -9.12 5.59 -2.79
C LEU A 14 -10.10 6.49 -2.04
N SER A 15 -10.12 7.80 -2.34
CA SER A 15 -11.06 8.73 -1.72
C SER A 15 -12.51 8.40 -2.09
N ALA A 16 -12.76 7.99 -3.33
CA ALA A 16 -14.08 7.54 -3.75
C ALA A 16 -14.51 6.26 -3.01
N LEU A 17 -13.64 5.24 -2.95
CA LEU A 17 -13.91 3.99 -2.24
C LEU A 17 -14.15 4.24 -0.74
N GLU A 18 -13.37 5.12 -0.12
CA GLU A 18 -13.50 5.51 1.28
C GLU A 18 -14.87 6.16 1.55
N GLY A 19 -15.32 7.06 0.68
CA GLY A 19 -16.65 7.69 0.79
C GLY A 19 -17.84 6.72 0.74
N TYR A 20 -17.63 5.51 0.20
CA TYR A 20 -18.63 4.43 0.15
C TYR A 20 -18.35 3.29 1.14
N ASN A 21 -17.39 3.43 2.06
CA ASN A 21 -16.96 2.38 2.99
C ASN A 21 -16.52 1.07 2.27
N LEU A 22 -15.87 1.20 1.12
CA LEU A 22 -15.39 0.06 0.30
C LEU A 22 -13.89 -0.23 0.50
N LEU A 23 -13.29 0.29 1.56
CA LEU A 23 -11.92 -0.03 1.97
C LEU A 23 -11.93 -1.11 3.08
N PRO A 24 -10.95 -2.02 3.12
CA PRO A 24 -9.74 -2.03 2.31
C PRO A 24 -9.92 -2.66 0.91
N ALA A 25 -9.09 -2.27 -0.06
CA ALA A 25 -9.20 -2.70 -1.46
C ALA A 25 -7.90 -3.27 -2.06
N ILE A 26 -8.03 -4.21 -3.00
CA ILE A 26 -6.94 -4.69 -3.85
C ILE A 26 -7.15 -4.10 -5.25
N VAL A 27 -6.21 -3.27 -5.70
CA VAL A 27 -6.27 -2.63 -7.02
C VAL A 27 -5.27 -3.30 -7.95
N PHE A 28 -5.77 -4.02 -8.95
CA PHE A 28 -4.91 -4.71 -9.91
C PHE A 28 -4.31 -3.74 -10.94
N MET A 29 -2.99 -3.77 -11.05
CA MET A 29 -2.18 -2.94 -11.94
C MET A 29 -1.51 -3.81 -13.01
N PRO A 30 -1.33 -3.30 -14.23
CA PRO A 30 -0.85 -4.11 -15.35
C PRO A 30 0.64 -4.45 -15.27
N THR A 31 1.42 -3.74 -14.46
CA THR A 31 2.87 -3.95 -14.33
C THR A 31 3.34 -3.69 -12.90
N ARG A 32 4.45 -4.35 -12.51
CA ARG A 32 5.13 -4.13 -11.23
C ARG A 32 5.45 -2.65 -10.99
N ARG A 33 5.99 -1.99 -12.02
CA ARG A 33 6.31 -0.55 -11.99
C ARG A 33 5.07 0.32 -11.74
N ARG A 34 3.90 -0.06 -12.28
CA ARG A 34 2.65 0.65 -12.03
C ARG A 34 2.16 0.45 -10.60
N CYS A 35 2.34 -0.73 -10.00
CA CYS A 35 2.06 -0.93 -8.57
C CYS A 35 2.90 0.01 -7.70
N ASP A 36 4.21 0.05 -7.93
CA ASP A 36 5.14 0.90 -7.16
C ASP A 36 4.78 2.38 -7.29
N LYS A 37 4.52 2.84 -8.52
CA LYS A 37 4.14 4.22 -8.80
C LYS A 37 2.81 4.58 -8.11
N ALA A 38 1.80 3.72 -8.23
CA ALA A 38 0.49 3.98 -7.66
C ALA A 38 0.51 4.02 -6.13
N ALA A 39 1.27 3.13 -5.49
CA ALA A 39 1.45 3.13 -4.04
C ALA A 39 2.12 4.42 -3.55
N SER A 40 3.17 4.87 -4.23
CA SER A 40 3.86 6.12 -3.88
C SER A 40 2.97 7.36 -4.10
N GLU A 41 2.27 7.44 -5.24
CA GLU A 41 1.34 8.54 -5.53
C GLU A 41 0.19 8.61 -4.54
N ALA A 42 -0.42 7.47 -4.21
CA ALA A 42 -1.47 7.38 -3.20
C ALA A 42 -0.97 7.81 -1.82
N ALA A 43 0.22 7.36 -1.41
CA ALA A 43 0.79 7.71 -0.11
C ALA A 43 1.13 9.20 0.03
N LEU A 44 1.55 9.86 -1.06
CA LEU A 44 1.87 11.29 -1.05
C LEU A 44 0.62 12.18 -0.94
N ALA A 45 -0.50 11.73 -1.49
CA ALA A 45 -1.73 12.53 -1.59
C ALA A 45 -2.71 12.28 -0.43
N ARG A 46 -2.49 11.26 0.42
CA ARG A 46 -3.37 10.97 1.56
C ARG A 46 -2.97 11.78 2.80
N PRO A 47 -3.95 12.31 3.57
CA PRO A 47 -3.69 12.84 4.89
C PRO A 47 -3.04 11.78 5.77
N ALA A 48 -2.26 12.20 6.77
CA ALA A 48 -1.74 11.26 7.75
C ALA A 48 -2.89 10.45 8.36
N ALA A 49 -2.89 9.13 8.19
CA ALA A 49 -3.87 8.26 8.82
C ALA A 49 -3.92 8.52 10.33
N SER A 50 -5.10 8.33 10.95
CA SER A 50 -5.32 8.46 12.40
C SER A 50 -4.12 7.94 13.20
N ASP A 51 -3.69 8.69 14.22
CA ASP A 51 -2.44 8.41 14.92
C ASP A 51 -2.33 6.98 15.44
N GLN A 52 -3.44 6.36 15.89
CA GLN A 52 -3.43 4.99 16.39
C GLN A 52 -3.11 3.93 15.31
N ARG A 53 -3.80 3.92 14.16
CA ARG A 53 -3.50 2.95 13.07
C ARG A 53 -2.09 3.14 12.52
N ARG A 54 -1.63 4.40 12.46
CA ARG A 54 -0.26 4.74 12.04
C ARG A 54 0.78 4.21 13.02
N GLU A 55 0.54 4.34 14.31
CA GLU A 55 1.44 3.80 15.32
C GLU A 55 1.44 2.27 15.34
N ALA A 56 0.27 1.64 15.19
CA ALA A 56 0.18 0.18 15.05
C ALA A 56 1.00 -0.35 13.85
N ARG A 57 0.94 0.34 12.69
CA ARG A 57 1.82 0.01 11.55
C ARG A 57 3.30 0.21 11.88
N ARG A 58 3.66 1.31 12.53
CA ARG A 58 5.05 1.58 12.92
C ARG A 58 5.59 0.49 13.84
N GLU A 59 4.84 0.13 14.87
CA GLU A 59 5.19 -0.90 15.83
C GLU A 59 5.33 -2.27 15.16
N PHE A 60 4.35 -2.65 14.33
CA PHE A 60 4.42 -3.87 13.53
C PHE A 60 5.70 -3.90 12.69
N MET A 61 5.99 -2.82 11.95
CA MET A 61 7.17 -2.74 11.09
C MET A 61 8.47 -2.83 11.91
N ARG A 62 8.53 -2.20 13.09
CA ARG A 62 9.69 -2.26 14.00
C ARG A 62 9.93 -3.69 14.48
N SER A 63 8.88 -4.36 14.97
CA SER A 63 8.98 -5.75 15.46
C SER A 63 9.30 -6.73 14.32
N PHE A 64 8.68 -6.56 13.15
CA PHE A 64 8.91 -7.43 12.00
C PHE A 64 10.37 -7.41 11.54
N VAL A 65 11.00 -6.23 11.56
CA VAL A 65 12.41 -6.05 11.18
C VAL A 65 13.39 -6.72 12.15
N GLU A 66 13.00 -7.01 13.39
CA GLU A 66 13.84 -7.75 14.34
C GLU A 66 14.04 -9.20 13.85
N GLN A 67 13.02 -9.80 13.22
CA GLN A 67 13.07 -11.15 12.64
C GLN A 67 13.50 -11.16 11.17
N HIS A 68 13.24 -10.06 10.46
CA HIS A 68 13.54 -9.89 9.03
C HIS A 68 14.34 -8.59 8.77
N PRO A 69 15.63 -8.54 9.11
CA PRO A 69 16.45 -7.33 8.97
C PRO A 69 16.50 -6.76 7.55
N GLU A 70 16.32 -7.60 6.52
CA GLU A 70 16.28 -7.23 5.10
C GLU A 70 15.12 -6.31 4.71
N VAL A 71 14.09 -6.23 5.55
CA VAL A 71 12.98 -5.27 5.38
C VAL A 71 13.39 -3.85 5.79
N ARG A 72 14.43 -3.71 6.60
CA ARG A 72 14.93 -2.41 7.06
C ARG A 72 15.41 -1.60 5.85
N GLY A 73 14.89 -0.37 5.72
CA GLY A 73 15.28 0.53 4.63
C GLY A 73 14.59 0.24 3.29
N HIS A 74 13.59 -0.64 3.25
CA HIS A 74 12.82 -0.86 2.02
C HIS A 74 12.20 0.46 1.52
N ARG A 75 12.35 0.76 0.22
CA ARG A 75 11.93 2.06 -0.37
C ARG A 75 10.44 2.39 -0.21
N HIS A 76 9.59 1.38 0.00
CA HIS A 76 8.14 1.55 0.21
C HIS A 76 7.74 1.52 1.68
N TRP A 77 8.69 1.63 2.61
CA TRP A 77 8.42 1.71 4.05
C TRP A 77 7.36 2.76 4.39
N ASP A 78 7.55 3.95 3.84
CA ASP A 78 6.71 5.10 4.17
C ASP A 78 5.32 5.05 3.53
N THR A 79 5.15 4.31 2.42
CA THR A 79 3.82 4.08 1.84
C THR A 79 2.95 3.29 2.81
N ILE A 80 3.55 2.34 3.54
CA ILE A 80 2.88 1.59 4.60
C ILE A 80 2.65 2.48 5.81
N VAL A 81 3.71 2.95 6.46
CA VAL A 81 3.59 3.61 7.78
C VAL A 81 2.73 4.87 7.69
N ARG A 82 3.01 5.75 6.72
CA ARG A 82 2.30 7.03 6.57
C ARG A 82 1.06 6.92 5.70
N GLY A 83 1.17 6.23 4.56
CA GLY A 83 0.11 6.21 3.54
C GLY A 83 -0.96 5.13 3.71
N ALA A 84 -0.75 4.15 4.61
CA ALA A 84 -1.60 2.97 4.75
C ALA A 84 -1.84 2.23 3.42
N VAL A 85 -0.88 2.28 2.49
CA VAL A 85 -0.97 1.62 1.18
C VAL A 85 0.33 0.90 0.83
N ALA A 86 0.26 -0.13 -0.03
CA ALA A 86 1.44 -0.87 -0.43
C ALA A 86 1.44 -1.31 -1.89
N SER A 87 2.63 -1.47 -2.46
CA SER A 87 2.85 -2.17 -3.73
C SER A 87 3.07 -3.66 -3.45
N HIS A 88 2.29 -4.54 -4.10
CA HIS A 88 2.33 -5.99 -3.89
C HIS A 88 2.55 -6.74 -5.21
N HIS A 89 3.75 -7.26 -5.43
CA HIS A 89 4.05 -8.00 -6.65
C HIS A 89 5.23 -8.95 -6.46
N ALA A 90 5.39 -9.91 -7.38
CA ALA A 90 6.43 -10.92 -7.33
C ALA A 90 7.89 -10.38 -7.34
N GLY A 91 8.10 -9.12 -7.75
CA GLY A 91 9.41 -8.48 -7.71
C GLY A 91 9.89 -8.03 -6.32
N HIS A 92 9.02 -8.08 -5.29
CA HIS A 92 9.41 -7.77 -3.92
C HIS A 92 10.00 -8.99 -3.24
N ILE A 93 10.91 -8.76 -2.29
CA ILE A 93 11.46 -9.83 -1.45
C ILE A 93 10.35 -10.56 -0.68
N PRO A 94 10.49 -11.87 -0.39
CA PRO A 94 9.46 -12.65 0.30
C PRO A 94 8.98 -12.03 1.62
N ALA A 95 9.91 -11.54 2.45
CA ALA A 95 9.60 -10.91 3.72
C ALA A 95 8.73 -9.65 3.58
N TRP A 96 8.94 -8.87 2.51
CA TRP A 96 8.13 -7.69 2.23
C TRP A 96 6.69 -8.04 1.83
N LYS A 97 6.49 -9.11 1.06
CA LYS A 97 5.15 -9.60 0.75
C LYS A 97 4.42 -10.04 2.03
N LEU A 98 5.12 -10.73 2.93
CA LEU A 98 4.56 -11.14 4.22
C LEU A 98 4.16 -9.95 5.11
N VAL A 99 4.94 -8.86 5.11
CA VAL A 99 4.55 -7.59 5.76
C VAL A 99 3.20 -7.13 5.23
N ILE A 100 3.05 -7.08 3.91
CA ILE A 100 1.82 -6.57 3.26
C ILE A 100 0.63 -7.47 3.59
N GLU A 101 0.78 -8.78 3.44
CA GLU A 101 -0.26 -9.77 3.70
C GLU A 101 -0.76 -9.69 5.15
N ARG A 102 0.16 -9.58 6.12
CA ARG A 102 -0.18 -9.46 7.54
C ARG A 102 -0.86 -8.14 7.88
N LEU A 103 -0.36 -7.01 7.37
CA LEU A 103 -0.96 -5.70 7.62
C LEU A 103 -2.32 -5.54 6.96
N MET A 104 -2.52 -6.11 5.76
CA MET A 104 -3.82 -6.14 5.09
C MET A 104 -4.82 -6.98 5.91
N SER A 105 -4.43 -8.16 6.35
CA SER A 105 -5.27 -9.05 7.17
C SER A 105 -5.64 -8.44 8.52
N ALA A 106 -4.76 -7.59 9.09
CA ALA A 106 -5.00 -6.86 10.33
C ALA A 106 -5.82 -5.57 10.15
N GLY A 107 -6.29 -5.24 8.94
CA GLY A 107 -7.02 -3.99 8.68
C GLY A 107 -6.18 -2.71 8.81
N LEU A 108 -4.85 -2.85 8.77
CA LEU A 108 -3.92 -1.73 8.93
C LEU A 108 -3.57 -1.03 7.61
N LEU A 109 -3.88 -1.65 6.47
CA LEU A 109 -3.80 -1.02 5.15
C LEU A 109 -5.20 -0.66 4.64
N ASP A 110 -5.28 0.43 3.91
CA ASP A 110 -6.47 0.88 3.18
C ASP A 110 -6.50 0.28 1.78
N ALA A 111 -5.36 0.09 1.13
CA ALA A 111 -5.30 -0.60 -0.14
C ALA A 111 -3.92 -1.18 -0.47
N ILE A 112 -3.92 -2.16 -1.37
CA ILE A 112 -2.70 -2.63 -2.03
C ILE A 112 -2.85 -2.52 -3.55
N PHE A 113 -1.75 -2.17 -4.21
CA PHE A 113 -1.64 -2.16 -5.67
C PHE A 113 -0.91 -3.42 -6.10
N ALA A 114 -1.62 -4.34 -6.75
CA ALA A 114 -1.13 -5.68 -6.99
C ALA A 114 -1.03 -6.03 -8.48
N THR A 115 -0.07 -6.89 -8.85
CA THR A 115 -0.22 -7.67 -10.10
C THR A 115 -1.09 -8.89 -9.82
N ALA A 116 -1.79 -9.38 -10.84
CA ALA A 116 -2.42 -10.70 -10.79
C ALA A 116 -1.37 -11.82 -10.71
#